data_AF-A0A0J6HD49-F1
#
_entry.id   AF-A0A0J6HD49-F1
#
_cell.length_a   1.000
_cell.length_b   1.000
_cell.length_c   1.000
_cell.angle_alpha   90.00
_cell.angle_beta   90.00
_cell.angle_gamma   90.00
#
_symmetry.space_group_name_H-M   'P 1'
#
loop_
_entity.id
_entity.type
_entity.pdbx_description
1 polymer ?
#
loop_
_entity_poly.entity_id
_entity_poly.type
_entity_poly.pdbx_seq_one_letter_code
_entity_poly.pdbx_strand_id
1 'polypeptide(L)'
;MRFTPVLLALALAGCVGKPPQLSEGAQARLDAPMPTSEKQRVWECAGTSNVIEGQKFVLKLQGRPVDSGGEIWSTRERAKRLSCTQAEMDAPDMGRWSSPSVSPRPR
;
A
#
# COMPACT_ATOMS: atom_id res chain seq x y z
N MET A 1 -11.94 -40.14 -12.15
CA MET A 1 -12.10 -38.78 -11.58
C MET A 1 -10.90 -37.94 -12.00
N ARG A 2 -11.07 -37.07 -13.01
CA ARG A 2 -10.02 -36.15 -13.49
C ARG A 2 -10.27 -34.81 -12.83
N PHE A 3 -9.63 -34.56 -11.69
CA PHE A 3 -9.67 -33.25 -11.04
C PHE A 3 -8.89 -32.25 -11.89
N THR A 4 -9.59 -31.23 -12.33
CA THR A 4 -9.14 -30.15 -13.21
C THR A 4 -7.94 -29.39 -12.63
N PRO A 5 -6.78 -29.33 -13.32
CA PRO A 5 -5.59 -28.59 -12.87
C PRO A 5 -5.78 -27.07 -12.81
N VAL A 6 -6.91 -26.56 -13.33
CA VAL A 6 -7.23 -25.13 -13.41
C VAL A 6 -7.46 -24.50 -12.03
N LEU A 7 -8.01 -25.25 -11.07
CA LEU A 7 -8.29 -24.72 -9.72
C LEU A 7 -7.03 -24.52 -8.87
N LEU A 8 -5.97 -25.30 -9.10
CA LEU A 8 -4.69 -25.13 -8.39
C LEU A 8 -3.93 -23.87 -8.86
N ALA A 9 -4.06 -23.50 -10.13
CA ALA A 9 -3.39 -22.32 -10.69
C ALA A 9 -3.91 -21.00 -10.13
N LEU A 10 -5.21 -20.93 -9.81
CA LEU A 10 -5.84 -19.76 -9.18
C LEU A 10 -5.41 -19.56 -7.73
N ALA A 11 -5.18 -20.65 -6.99
CA ALA A 11 -4.68 -20.58 -5.62
C ALA A 11 -3.22 -20.10 -5.55
N LEU A 12 -2.39 -20.49 -6.52
CA LEU A 12 -0.99 -20.05 -6.60
C LEU A 12 -0.85 -18.59 -7.05
N ALA A 13 -1.76 -18.08 -7.90
CA ALA A 13 -1.74 -16.68 -8.33
C ALA A 13 -1.96 -15.68 -7.17
N GLY A 14 -2.63 -16.09 -6.08
CA GLY A 14 -2.82 -15.27 -4.89
C GLY A 14 -1.53 -15.03 -4.09
N CYS A 15 -0.54 -15.93 -4.18
CA CYS A 15 0.75 -15.78 -3.51
C CYS A 15 1.82 -15.07 -4.35
N VAL A 16 1.59 -14.87 -5.65
CA VAL A 16 2.54 -14.16 -6.56
C VAL A 16 2.59 -12.65 -6.24
N GLY A 17 1.65 -12.13 -5.46
CA GLY A 17 1.57 -10.70 -5.16
C GLY A 17 2.54 -10.21 -4.09
N LYS A 18 2.88 -11.03 -3.07
CA LYS A 18 3.68 -10.56 -1.93
C LYS A 18 5.17 -10.64 -2.28
N PRO A 19 5.93 -9.53 -2.15
CA PRO A 19 7.39 -9.57 -2.26
C PRO A 19 7.96 -10.61 -1.28
N PRO A 20 8.97 -11.40 -1.67
CA PRO A 20 9.50 -12.48 -0.84
C PRO A 20 10.04 -11.98 0.51
N GLN A 21 10.44 -10.70 0.58
CA GLN A 21 10.85 -10.05 1.81
C GLN A 21 10.45 -8.57 1.78
N LEU A 22 9.71 -8.13 2.80
CA LEU A 22 9.34 -6.74 3.01
C LEU A 22 10.42 -6.05 3.83
N SER A 23 10.68 -4.77 3.54
CA SER A 23 11.44 -3.89 4.43
C SER A 23 10.71 -3.73 5.77
N GLU A 24 11.42 -3.27 6.78
CA GLU A 24 10.83 -2.92 8.08
C GLU A 24 9.72 -1.86 7.92
N GLY A 25 9.93 -0.84 7.07
CA GLY A 25 8.93 0.19 6.78
C GLY A 25 7.67 -0.36 6.12
N ALA A 26 7.82 -1.27 5.14
CA ALA A 26 6.70 -1.91 4.46
C ALA A 26 5.91 -2.82 5.41
N GLN A 27 6.61 -3.56 6.28
CA GLN A 27 5.97 -4.40 7.29
C GLN A 27 5.25 -3.56 8.35
N ALA A 28 5.90 -2.53 8.89
CA ALA A 28 5.30 -1.61 9.86
C ALA A 28 4.05 -0.90 9.29
N ARG A 29 4.04 -0.60 7.99
CA ARG A 29 2.84 -0.08 7.32
C ARG A 29 1.70 -1.08 7.34
N LEU A 30 1.93 -2.37 7.13
CA LEU A 30 0.88 -3.37 7.16
C LEU A 30 0.37 -3.67 8.57
N ASP A 31 1.27 -3.59 9.55
CA ASP A 31 0.97 -3.90 10.95
C ASP A 31 0.40 -2.70 11.72
N ALA A 32 0.46 -1.50 11.14
CA ALA A 32 -0.15 -0.32 11.75
C ALA A 32 -1.66 -0.55 12.01
N PRO A 33 -2.18 -0.08 13.16
CA PRO A 33 -3.56 -0.35 13.55
C PRO A 33 -4.55 0.16 12.51
N MET A 34 -5.70 -0.53 12.40
CA MET A 34 -6.79 -0.06 11.55
C MET A 34 -7.39 1.23 12.13
N PRO A 35 -7.89 2.14 11.27
CA PRO A 35 -8.50 3.38 11.73
C PRO A 35 -9.76 3.10 12.55
N THR A 36 -9.99 3.92 13.58
CA THR A 36 -11.16 3.84 14.45
C THR A 36 -12.32 4.71 13.97
N SER A 37 -12.08 5.59 12.99
CA SER A 37 -13.08 6.50 12.43
C SER A 37 -12.95 6.62 10.92
N GLU A 38 -14.06 6.95 10.26
CA GLU A 38 -14.09 7.16 8.81
C GLU A 38 -13.20 8.32 8.37
N LYS A 39 -13.12 9.38 9.19
CA LYS A 39 -12.21 10.51 8.94
C LYS A 39 -10.75 10.06 8.95
N GLN A 40 -10.38 9.20 9.90
CA GLN A 40 -9.03 8.64 9.93
C GLN A 40 -8.78 7.72 8.73
N ARG A 41 -9.76 6.90 8.33
CA ARG A 41 -9.66 6.03 7.14
C ARG A 41 -9.40 6.84 5.87
N VAL A 42 -10.22 7.87 5.61
CA VAL A 42 -10.07 8.75 4.44
C VAL A 42 -8.72 9.48 4.48
N TRP A 43 -8.29 9.94 5.66
CA TRP A 43 -6.97 10.52 5.86
C TRP A 43 -5.83 9.53 5.53
N GLU A 44 -5.98 8.26 5.90
CA GLU A 44 -5.06 7.19 5.52
C GLU A 44 -5.16 6.74 4.05
N CYS A 45 -6.17 7.17 3.31
CA CYS A 45 -6.26 6.94 1.86
C CYS A 45 -5.61 8.07 1.06
N ALA A 46 -5.68 9.30 1.57
CA ALA A 46 -5.21 10.51 0.89
C ALA A 46 -3.74 10.46 0.46
N GLY A 47 -3.48 11.00 -0.74
CA GLY A 47 -2.15 11.10 -1.36
C GLY A 47 -1.50 9.78 -1.76
N THR A 48 -2.19 8.64 -1.60
CA THR A 48 -1.62 7.31 -1.84
C THR A 48 -1.16 7.11 -3.28
N SER A 49 -1.92 7.59 -4.26
CA SER A 49 -1.53 7.49 -5.68
C SER A 49 -0.22 8.23 -5.96
N ASN A 50 -0.10 9.45 -5.43
CA ASN A 50 1.10 10.28 -5.60
C ASN A 50 2.33 9.64 -4.92
N VAL A 51 2.16 9.02 -3.76
CA VAL A 51 3.24 8.31 -3.07
C VAL A 51 3.70 7.10 -3.85
N ILE A 52 2.78 6.32 -4.43
CA ILE A 52 3.12 5.16 -5.27
C ILE A 52 3.94 5.62 -6.48
N GLU A 53 3.51 6.67 -7.18
CA GLU A 53 4.23 7.19 -8.35
C GLU A 53 5.58 7.81 -7.96
N GLY A 54 5.63 8.59 -6.89
CA GLY A 54 6.85 9.17 -6.35
C GLY A 54 7.87 8.09 -5.96
N GLN A 55 7.42 6.99 -5.36
CA GLN A 55 8.29 5.89 -4.97
C GLN A 55 8.86 5.13 -6.18
N LYS A 56 8.06 4.91 -7.23
CA LYS A 56 8.58 4.38 -8.50
C LYS A 56 9.68 5.27 -9.07
N PHE A 57 9.46 6.59 -9.04
CA PHE A 57 10.44 7.56 -9.52
C PHE A 57 11.74 7.52 -8.72
N VAL A 58 11.66 7.54 -7.38
CA VAL A 58 12.83 7.47 -6.50
C VAL A 58 13.61 6.17 -6.67
N LEU A 59 12.92 5.02 -6.73
CA LEU A 59 13.59 3.73 -6.94
C LEU A 59 14.31 3.66 -8.29
N LYS A 60 13.72 4.25 -9.33
CA LYS A 60 14.35 4.38 -10.65
C LYS A 60 15.63 5.21 -10.58
N LEU A 61 15.63 6.34 -9.87
CA LEU A 61 16.84 7.16 -9.67
C LEU A 61 17.94 6.42 -8.90
N GLN A 62 17.55 5.53 -7.99
CA GLN A 62 18.48 4.69 -7.23
C GLN A 62 19.00 3.48 -8.01
N GLY A 63 18.55 3.26 -9.26
CA GLY A 63 18.87 2.06 -10.03
C GLY A 63 18.31 0.77 -9.41
N ARG A 64 17.27 0.86 -8.58
CA ARG A 64 16.65 -0.28 -7.91
C ARG A 64 15.45 -0.80 -8.69
N PRO A 65 15.14 -2.11 -8.57
CA PRO A 65 13.90 -2.66 -9.12
C PRO A 65 12.66 -1.90 -8.63
N VAL A 66 11.63 -1.86 -9.47
CA VAL A 66 10.31 -1.37 -9.06
C VAL A 66 9.86 -2.16 -7.84
N ASP A 67 9.44 -1.44 -6.80
CA ASP A 67 9.02 -2.01 -5.52
C ASP A 67 10.10 -2.76 -4.73
N SER A 68 11.37 -2.37 -4.89
CA SER A 68 12.45 -2.91 -4.05
C SER A 68 12.18 -2.62 -2.56
N GLY A 69 12.00 -3.68 -1.77
CA GLY A 69 11.60 -3.60 -0.35
C GLY A 69 10.08 -3.70 -0.10
N GLY A 70 9.25 -3.78 -1.14
CA GLY A 70 7.81 -4.02 -1.00
C GLY A 70 7.00 -2.83 -0.47
N GLU A 71 7.54 -1.62 -0.55
CA GLU A 71 6.89 -0.40 -0.07
C GLU A 71 5.67 0.00 -0.94
N ILE A 72 5.76 -0.16 -2.26
CA ILE A 72 4.62 0.07 -3.16
C ILE A 72 3.57 -1.00 -2.94
N TRP A 73 3.98 -2.28 -2.83
CA TRP A 73 3.05 -3.36 -2.55
C TRP A 73 2.33 -3.17 -1.21
N SER A 74 3.07 -2.91 -0.13
CA SER A 74 2.47 -2.71 1.21
C SER A 74 1.56 -1.48 1.25
N THR A 75 1.89 -0.42 0.52
CA THR A 75 1.04 0.76 0.38
C THR A 75 -0.27 0.44 -0.34
N ARG A 76 -0.22 -0.31 -1.44
CA ARG A 76 -1.42 -0.79 -2.16
C ARG A 76 -2.26 -1.75 -1.33
N GLU A 77 -1.60 -2.68 -0.65
CA GLU A 77 -2.27 -3.69 0.17
C GLU A 77 -2.95 -3.02 1.38
N ARG A 78 -2.32 -2.03 2.02
CA ARG A 78 -2.98 -1.23 3.06
C ARG A 78 -4.17 -0.44 2.51
N ALA A 79 -4.02 0.24 1.36
CA ALA A 79 -5.14 0.96 0.75
C ALA A 79 -6.32 0.03 0.43
N LYS A 80 -6.03 -1.20 -0.03
CA LYS A 80 -7.03 -2.25 -0.25
C LYS A 80 -7.71 -2.68 1.07
N ARG A 81 -6.95 -2.91 2.14
CA ARG A 81 -7.51 -3.25 3.47
C ARG A 81 -8.40 -2.15 4.03
N LEU A 82 -8.07 -0.89 3.73
CA LEU A 82 -8.84 0.30 4.10
C LEU A 82 -10.02 0.60 3.15
N SER A 83 -10.23 -0.23 2.12
CA SER A 83 -11.25 0.00 1.09
C SER A 83 -11.18 1.40 0.47
N CYS A 84 -9.96 1.92 0.28
CA CYS A 84 -9.76 3.24 -0.32
C CYS A 84 -10.32 3.28 -1.74
N THR A 85 -11.08 4.34 -2.06
CA THR A 85 -11.50 4.60 -3.44
C THR A 85 -10.37 5.29 -4.21
N GLN A 86 -10.42 5.22 -5.55
CA GLN A 86 -9.45 5.94 -6.38
C GLN A 86 -9.48 7.45 -6.13
N ALA A 87 -10.67 8.03 -5.98
CA ALA A 87 -10.85 9.45 -5.67
C ALA A 87 -10.20 9.84 -4.32
N GLU A 88 -10.31 8.99 -3.30
CA GLU A 88 -9.63 9.21 -2.01
C GLU A 88 -8.11 9.12 -2.14
N MET A 89 -7.60 8.19 -2.94
CA MET A 89 -6.16 8.03 -3.15
C MET A 89 -5.53 9.16 -3.96
N ASP A 90 -6.31 9.78 -4.85
CA ASP A 90 -5.91 10.91 -5.69
C ASP A 90 -6.08 12.27 -4.99
N ALA A 91 -6.78 12.30 -3.86
CA ALA A 91 -6.92 13.51 -3.05
C ALA A 91 -5.56 14.00 -2.53
N PRO A 92 -5.41 15.31 -2.25
CA PRO A 92 -4.21 15.85 -1.62
C PRO A 92 -3.87 15.10 -0.33
N ASP A 93 -2.58 14.90 -0.07
CA ASP A 93 -1.98 14.18 1.09
C ASP A 93 -2.62 14.49 2.46
N MET A 94 -3.18 15.69 2.66
CA MET A 94 -3.66 16.16 3.96
C MET A 94 -2.56 16.09 5.05
N GLY A 95 -1.28 16.20 4.64
CA GLY A 95 -0.14 16.24 5.54
C GLY A 95 0.26 14.89 6.15
N ARG A 96 -0.20 13.76 5.60
CA ARG A 96 0.14 12.40 6.06
C ARG A 96 1.57 12.00 5.69
N TRP A 97 2.03 12.35 4.50
CA TRP A 97 3.33 12.03 3.92
C TRP A 97 4.31 13.21 4.01
N SER A 98 3.81 14.37 4.39
CA SER A 98 4.59 15.57 4.68
C SER A 98 5.46 15.38 5.94
N SER A 99 6.64 16.00 5.97
CA SER A 99 7.52 16.03 7.15
C SER A 99 7.65 17.46 7.68
N PRO A 100 7.34 17.72 8.98
CA PRO A 100 6.65 16.82 9.91
C PRO A 100 5.20 16.56 9.45
N SER A 101 4.63 15.42 9.83
CA SER A 101 3.22 15.14 9.53
C SER A 101 2.33 16.16 10.22
N VAL A 102 1.41 16.80 9.49
CA VAL A 102 0.76 18.06 9.91
C VAL A 102 -0.39 17.86 10.91
N SER A 103 -0.68 16.65 11.40
CA SER A 103 -1.71 16.50 12.43
C SER A 103 -1.60 15.25 13.28
N PRO A 104 -2.08 15.31 14.54
CA PRO A 104 -2.42 14.10 15.27
C PRO A 104 -3.55 13.43 14.48
N ARG A 105 -3.44 12.11 14.25
CA ARG A 105 -4.48 11.31 13.57
C ARG A 105 -5.87 11.80 13.99
N PRO A 106 -6.81 12.05 13.06
CA PRO A 106 -8.19 12.34 13.44
C PRO A 106 -8.65 11.27 14.44
N ARG A 107 -9.05 11.69 15.66
CA ARG A 107 -9.62 10.76 16.65
C ARG A 107 -10.90 10.12 16.11
#